data_AF-A0A3E2GTE2-F1
#
_entry.id   AF-A0A3E2GTE2-F1
#
_cell.length_a   1.000
_cell.length_b   1.000
_cell.length_c   1.000
_cell.angle_alpha   90.00
_cell.angle_beta   90.00
_cell.angle_gamma   90.00
#
_symmetry.space_group_name_H-M   'P 1'
#
loop_
_entity.id
_entity.type
_entity.pdbx_description
1 polymer ?
#
loop_
_entity_poly.entity_id
_entity_poly.type
_entity_poly.pdbx_seq_one_letter_code
_entity_poly.pdbx_strand_id
1 'polypeptide(L)'
;MAPPFSITTIDHLVLTVRSIPATVDFYTKIIGMKAQTFTSASNSSEVRHALAFGPHKINLHQAGAEFEPKAAVAIPGSGDLCFITETPVQDALEAVKAHGVEILENGIVVDRMGARGPIRSFYIRDPDGNLVDGFKHLQPRYVGDSNKVQHHYFERSPRAMRDREYDPYVCELKAYQRLKESGICDRGIVPQYYGTIKNIDWQLYQPHLDMFASDPYAPNAIILEYVQNAQMLNEDNYTTLRMENFLSGIKEIHKVSIEHSDPATRNMMVVDGDPERAVWIDFDRAQTFERLRQQDIKWIEFEFKLVVEILEEMQQLPNIPINPPARPGPNTRSVHFNSQDIKNVRVWREFTLATILWKYQNILSTAQLPADPIPLSPARPVNSENAIMQRISELVCPRIRRALRAGFRQLAVTNQMNGLVAVSFDIGEAAAAINRSEPDMALYIAAQWGTGPNRAPGELKSSWKWQTNFSNRNYLPE
;
A
#
# COMPACT_ATOMS: atom_id res chain seq x y z
N MET A 1 27.78 16.44 -12.57
CA MET A 1 27.45 16.36 -14.00
C MET A 1 26.25 15.45 -14.15
N ALA A 2 25.25 15.85 -14.93
CA ALA A 2 24.14 14.97 -15.29
C ALA A 2 24.66 13.79 -16.13
N PRO A 3 24.05 12.60 -16.04
CA PRO A 3 24.43 11.48 -16.88
C PRO A 3 24.25 11.85 -18.37
N PRO A 4 25.06 11.26 -19.28
CA PRO A 4 25.03 11.60 -20.71
C PRO A 4 23.73 11.21 -21.41
N PHE A 5 22.94 10.32 -20.82
CA PHE A 5 21.58 9.97 -21.24
C PHE A 5 20.82 9.31 -20.08
N SER A 6 19.50 9.20 -20.19
CA SER A 6 18.62 8.48 -19.27
C SER A 6 18.00 7.26 -19.95
N ILE A 7 17.69 6.23 -19.17
CA ILE A 7 17.04 5.00 -19.63
C ILE A 7 15.58 5.02 -19.21
N THR A 8 14.67 4.70 -20.13
CA THR A 8 13.23 4.58 -19.84
C THR A 8 12.84 3.16 -19.42
N THR A 9 13.28 2.15 -20.18
CA THR A 9 12.93 0.75 -19.95
C THR A 9 13.90 -0.18 -20.68
N ILE A 10 13.80 -1.48 -20.44
CA ILE A 10 14.49 -2.53 -21.22
C ILE A 10 13.63 -2.82 -22.46
N ASP A 11 14.19 -2.70 -23.66
CA ASP A 11 13.49 -3.10 -24.90
C ASP A 11 13.55 -4.63 -25.09
N HIS A 12 14.77 -5.16 -25.13
CA HIS A 12 15.03 -6.59 -25.24
C HIS A 12 16.34 -6.97 -24.56
N LEU A 13 16.53 -8.28 -24.39
CA LEU A 13 17.80 -8.88 -24.02
C LEU A 13 18.13 -10.03 -24.98
N VAL A 14 19.36 -10.55 -24.91
CA VAL A 14 19.81 -11.69 -25.70
C VAL A 14 20.12 -12.86 -24.76
N LEU A 15 19.51 -14.02 -25.00
CA LEU A 15 19.94 -15.27 -24.38
C LEU A 15 20.78 -16.07 -25.38
N THR A 16 21.95 -16.52 -24.93
CA THR A 16 22.73 -17.52 -25.64
C THR A 16 22.29 -18.90 -25.15
N VAL A 17 21.89 -19.77 -26.07
CA VAL A 17 21.23 -21.05 -25.76
C VAL A 17 21.87 -22.20 -26.52
N ARG A 18 21.84 -23.43 -25.98
CA ARG A 18 22.39 -24.59 -26.69
C ARG A 18 21.53 -25.01 -27.88
N SER A 19 20.22 -24.82 -27.78
CA SER A 19 19.26 -25.24 -28.81
C SER A 19 18.10 -24.26 -28.88
N ILE A 20 18.06 -23.47 -29.96
CA ILE A 20 16.94 -22.54 -30.21
C ILE A 20 15.59 -23.27 -30.20
N PRO A 21 15.40 -24.44 -30.86
CA PRO A 21 14.14 -25.16 -30.81
C PRO A 21 13.71 -25.55 -29.39
N ALA A 22 14.63 -26.03 -28.55
CA ALA A 22 14.31 -26.44 -27.18
C ALA A 22 13.92 -25.24 -26.31
N THR A 23 14.62 -24.12 -26.44
CA THR A 23 14.27 -22.87 -25.76
C THR A 23 12.91 -22.35 -26.25
N VAL A 24 12.68 -22.34 -27.56
CA VAL A 24 11.40 -21.90 -28.12
C VAL A 24 10.25 -22.76 -27.59
N ASP A 25 10.39 -24.08 -27.59
CA ASP A 25 9.39 -24.98 -27.05
C ASP A 25 9.12 -24.72 -25.57
N PHE A 26 10.16 -24.54 -24.75
CA PHE A 26 10.01 -24.26 -23.33
C PHE A 26 9.26 -22.93 -23.08
N TYR A 27 9.74 -21.82 -23.65
CA TYR A 27 9.15 -20.51 -23.37
C TYR A 27 7.77 -20.32 -24.02
N THR A 28 7.45 -21.04 -25.10
CA THR A 28 6.11 -21.00 -25.70
C THR A 28 5.10 -21.88 -24.96
N LYS A 29 5.49 -23.10 -24.56
CA LYS A 29 4.58 -24.06 -23.92
C LYS A 29 4.44 -23.87 -22.41
N ILE A 30 5.53 -23.50 -21.72
CA ILE A 30 5.57 -23.40 -20.26
C ILE A 30 5.30 -21.96 -19.79
N ILE A 31 5.91 -20.97 -20.46
CA ILE A 31 5.85 -19.55 -20.04
C ILE A 31 4.81 -18.74 -20.81
N GLY A 32 4.38 -19.20 -22.00
CA GLY A 32 3.35 -18.54 -22.80
C GLY A 32 3.85 -17.38 -23.68
N MET A 33 5.15 -17.33 -24.00
CA MET A 33 5.71 -16.35 -24.94
C MET A 33 5.38 -16.70 -26.40
N LYS A 34 5.47 -15.72 -27.31
CA LYS A 34 5.25 -15.91 -28.75
C LYS A 34 6.58 -15.99 -29.50
N ALA A 35 6.84 -17.11 -30.17
CA ALA A 35 7.99 -17.24 -31.04
C ALA A 35 7.85 -16.32 -32.27
N GLN A 36 8.93 -15.64 -32.62
CA GLN A 36 9.03 -14.78 -33.79
C GLN A 36 10.33 -15.08 -34.54
N THR A 37 10.27 -14.90 -35.86
CA THR A 37 11.46 -14.89 -36.71
C THR A 37 11.53 -13.57 -37.46
N PHE A 38 12.75 -13.09 -37.67
CA PHE A 38 13.01 -11.87 -38.44
C PHE A 38 14.38 -11.97 -39.11
N THR A 39 14.58 -11.24 -40.19
CA THR A 39 15.87 -11.16 -40.87
C THR A 39 16.57 -9.86 -40.51
N SER A 40 17.91 -9.85 -40.55
CA SER A 40 18.66 -8.59 -40.40
C SER A 40 18.45 -7.70 -41.63
N ALA A 41 18.35 -6.38 -41.42
CA ALA A 41 18.33 -5.42 -42.52
C ALA A 41 19.62 -5.46 -43.38
N SER A 42 20.74 -5.92 -42.80
CA SER A 42 22.03 -6.04 -43.46
C SER A 42 22.29 -7.41 -44.12
N ASN A 43 21.50 -8.44 -43.79
CA ASN A 43 21.62 -9.78 -44.37
C ASN A 43 20.27 -10.51 -44.31
N SER A 44 19.56 -10.53 -45.43
CA SER A 44 18.24 -11.16 -45.57
C SER A 44 18.28 -12.69 -45.60
N SER A 45 19.47 -13.29 -45.70
CA SER A 45 19.63 -14.75 -45.73
C SER A 45 19.72 -15.36 -44.33
N GLU A 46 19.90 -14.53 -43.30
CA GLU A 46 20.16 -14.96 -41.93
C GLU A 46 18.91 -14.74 -41.06
N VAL A 47 18.26 -15.84 -40.69
CA VAL A 47 17.04 -15.83 -39.86
C VAL A 47 17.42 -15.73 -38.39
N ARG A 48 16.86 -14.74 -37.70
CA ARG A 48 16.99 -14.54 -36.26
C ARG A 48 15.72 -14.97 -35.55
N HIS A 49 15.88 -15.50 -34.35
CA HIS A 49 14.79 -16.01 -33.53
C HIS A 49 14.60 -15.13 -32.28
N ALA A 50 13.36 -14.89 -31.91
CA ALA A 50 13.02 -14.18 -30.69
C ALA A 50 11.75 -14.75 -30.02
N LEU A 51 11.63 -14.47 -28.73
CA LEU A 51 10.47 -14.75 -27.90
C LEU A 51 9.87 -13.42 -27.45
N ALA A 52 8.68 -13.09 -27.96
CA ALA A 52 7.98 -11.86 -27.64
C ALA A 52 7.01 -12.04 -26.45
N PHE A 53 6.96 -11.04 -25.57
CA PHE A 53 6.06 -10.97 -24.41
C PHE A 53 5.77 -9.51 -24.06
N GLY A 54 4.49 -9.15 -23.95
CA GLY A 54 4.08 -7.75 -23.81
C GLY A 54 4.70 -6.88 -24.91
N PRO A 55 5.28 -5.70 -24.58
CA PRO A 55 6.01 -4.85 -25.51
C PRO A 55 7.51 -5.23 -25.65
N HIS A 56 7.96 -6.33 -25.05
CA HIS A 56 9.36 -6.72 -24.96
C HIS A 56 9.65 -8.00 -25.75
N LYS A 57 10.94 -8.31 -25.92
CA LYS A 57 11.37 -9.61 -26.46
C LYS A 57 12.69 -10.11 -25.89
N ILE A 58 12.94 -11.41 -26.04
CA ILE A 58 14.25 -12.04 -25.86
C ILE A 58 14.71 -12.53 -27.22
N ASN A 59 15.84 -12.01 -27.71
CA ASN A 59 16.50 -12.57 -28.89
C ASN A 59 17.30 -13.82 -28.49
N LEU A 60 17.31 -14.83 -29.35
CA LEU A 60 18.01 -16.08 -29.11
C LEU A 60 19.21 -16.22 -30.03
N HIS A 61 20.39 -16.42 -29.44
CA HIS A 61 21.61 -16.78 -30.16
C HIS A 61 21.96 -18.23 -29.82
N GLN A 62 22.31 -19.04 -30.81
CA GLN A 62 22.78 -20.40 -30.53
C GLN A 62 24.28 -20.37 -30.15
N ALA A 63 24.64 -21.08 -29.08
CA ALA A 63 26.02 -21.18 -28.63
C ALA A 63 26.94 -21.72 -29.74
N GLY A 64 28.04 -21.02 -30.01
CA GLY A 64 28.96 -21.30 -31.11
C GLY A 64 28.51 -20.76 -32.49
N ALA A 65 27.34 -20.13 -32.57
CA ALA A 65 26.80 -19.49 -33.77
C ALA A 65 26.11 -18.16 -33.42
N GLU A 66 26.70 -17.38 -32.50
CA GLU A 66 26.13 -16.10 -32.09
C GLU A 66 26.39 -15.00 -33.12
N PHE A 67 25.46 -14.04 -33.23
CA PHE A 67 25.65 -12.85 -34.05
C PHE A 67 26.47 -11.79 -33.31
N GLU A 68 27.31 -11.06 -34.05
CA GLU A 68 28.02 -9.89 -33.52
C GLU A 68 27.22 -8.58 -33.72
N PRO A 69 27.34 -7.60 -32.80
CA PRO A 69 28.06 -7.68 -31.53
C PRO A 69 27.29 -8.50 -30.48
N LYS A 70 28.03 -9.13 -29.56
CA LYS A 70 27.46 -9.89 -28.42
C LYS A 70 28.14 -9.57 -27.09
N ALA A 71 27.63 -10.16 -26.01
CA ALA A 71 28.28 -10.12 -24.70
C ALA A 71 29.71 -10.66 -24.79
N ALA A 72 30.66 -10.04 -24.10
CA ALA A 72 32.07 -10.47 -24.11
C ALA A 72 32.24 -11.94 -23.69
N VAL A 73 31.35 -12.42 -22.82
CA VAL A 73 31.27 -13.81 -22.36
C VAL A 73 29.83 -14.28 -22.51
N ALA A 74 29.52 -14.91 -23.64
CA ALA A 74 28.21 -15.45 -23.97
C ALA A 74 28.12 -16.93 -23.55
N ILE A 75 27.42 -17.21 -22.45
CA ILE A 75 27.36 -18.56 -21.84
C ILE A 75 25.89 -19.00 -21.70
N PRO A 76 25.51 -20.17 -22.21
CA PRO A 76 24.20 -20.77 -21.90
C PRO A 76 24.04 -21.05 -20.39
N GLY A 77 22.89 -20.67 -19.84
CA GLY A 77 22.58 -20.86 -18.42
C GLY A 77 23.00 -19.70 -17.51
N SER A 78 23.55 -18.62 -18.06
CA SER A 78 23.98 -17.45 -17.27
C SER A 78 22.89 -16.42 -17.00
N GLY A 79 21.68 -16.63 -17.52
CA GLY A 79 20.52 -15.78 -17.31
C GLY A 79 19.89 -15.98 -15.94
N ASP A 80 19.49 -14.88 -15.32
CA ASP A 80 18.67 -14.83 -14.11
C ASP A 80 17.58 -13.78 -14.34
N LEU A 81 16.37 -14.26 -14.61
CA LEU A 81 15.28 -13.46 -15.19
C LEU A 81 14.03 -13.57 -14.34
N CYS A 82 13.56 -12.41 -13.87
CA CYS A 82 12.28 -12.25 -13.19
C CYS A 82 11.24 -11.64 -14.13
N PHE A 83 10.18 -12.38 -14.43
CA PHE A 83 9.05 -11.92 -15.23
C PHE A 83 7.87 -11.51 -14.33
N ILE A 84 6.93 -10.74 -14.88
CA ILE A 84 5.68 -10.43 -14.18
C ILE A 84 4.53 -10.95 -15.02
N THR A 85 3.65 -11.73 -14.40
CA THR A 85 2.41 -12.20 -15.00
C THR A 85 1.20 -11.72 -14.20
N GLU A 86 0.06 -11.67 -14.88
CA GLU A 86 -1.26 -11.44 -14.29
C GLU A 86 -1.90 -12.75 -13.82
N THR A 87 -1.41 -13.91 -14.28
CA THR A 87 -1.86 -15.21 -13.80
C THR A 87 -1.56 -15.33 -12.31
N PRO A 88 -2.53 -15.75 -11.47
CA PRO A 88 -2.27 -16.01 -10.07
C PRO A 88 -1.09 -16.96 -9.89
N VAL A 89 -0.19 -16.61 -8.96
CA VAL A 89 1.08 -17.33 -8.78
C VAL A 89 0.92 -18.81 -8.45
N GLN A 90 -0.15 -19.15 -7.75
CA GLN A 90 -0.44 -20.53 -7.38
C GLN A 90 -0.86 -21.34 -8.61
N ASP A 91 -1.76 -20.80 -9.42
CA ASP A 91 -2.21 -21.44 -10.67
C ASP A 91 -1.06 -21.63 -11.64
N ALA A 92 -0.19 -20.63 -11.76
CA ALA A 92 1.00 -20.73 -12.59
C ALA A 92 1.98 -21.79 -12.07
N LEU A 93 2.18 -21.89 -10.75
CA LEU A 93 3.00 -22.93 -10.13
C LEU A 93 2.44 -24.31 -10.46
N GLU A 94 1.14 -24.49 -10.34
CA GLU A 94 0.46 -25.76 -10.61
C GLU A 94 0.51 -26.14 -12.09
N ALA A 95 0.29 -25.17 -12.99
CA ALA A 95 0.41 -25.37 -14.42
C ALA A 95 1.84 -25.77 -14.84
N VAL A 96 2.86 -25.12 -14.28
CA VAL A 96 4.27 -25.44 -14.57
C VAL A 96 4.63 -26.82 -14.00
N LYS A 97 4.18 -27.14 -12.78
CA LYS A 97 4.33 -28.51 -12.21
C LYS A 97 3.67 -29.57 -13.08
N ALA A 98 2.49 -29.31 -13.63
CA ALA A 98 1.77 -30.26 -14.49
C ALA A 98 2.52 -30.57 -15.79
N HIS A 99 3.40 -29.67 -16.25
CA HIS A 99 4.28 -29.90 -17.40
C HIS A 99 5.58 -30.63 -17.01
N GLY A 100 5.72 -31.10 -15.77
CA GLY A 100 6.87 -31.86 -15.29
C GLY A 100 8.12 -31.01 -15.06
N VAL A 101 7.99 -29.68 -14.97
CA VAL A 101 9.10 -28.78 -14.66
C VAL A 101 9.34 -28.75 -13.15
N GLU A 102 10.59 -28.95 -12.75
CA GLU A 102 11.00 -28.87 -11.35
C GLU A 102 10.85 -27.44 -10.83
N ILE A 103 10.14 -27.32 -9.70
CA ILE A 103 10.04 -26.06 -8.96
C ILE A 103 11.10 -26.07 -7.86
N LEU A 104 11.99 -25.09 -7.89
CA LEU A 104 13.06 -24.90 -6.90
C LEU A 104 12.48 -24.39 -5.56
N GLU A 105 13.34 -24.11 -4.57
CA GLU A 105 12.92 -23.59 -3.25
C GLU A 105 11.85 -24.46 -2.58
N ASN A 106 12.05 -25.79 -2.58
CA ASN A 106 11.11 -26.80 -2.04
C ASN A 106 9.74 -26.84 -2.73
N GLY A 107 9.63 -26.31 -3.94
CA GLY A 107 8.43 -26.39 -4.74
C GLY A 107 7.28 -25.51 -4.23
N ILE A 108 7.60 -24.45 -3.49
CA ILE A 108 6.63 -23.50 -2.92
C ILE A 108 6.75 -22.12 -3.56
N VAL A 109 5.68 -21.34 -3.42
CA VAL A 109 5.71 -19.91 -3.66
C VAL A 109 6.40 -19.22 -2.49
N VAL A 110 7.28 -18.27 -2.79
CA VAL A 110 8.06 -17.50 -1.81
C VAL A 110 7.92 -16.01 -2.05
N ASP A 111 7.97 -15.22 -0.97
CA ASP A 111 7.98 -13.77 -1.05
C ASP A 111 9.37 -13.25 -1.44
N ARG A 112 9.41 -12.26 -2.34
CA ARG A 112 10.61 -11.64 -2.90
C ARG A 112 10.40 -10.14 -3.11
N MET A 113 11.48 -9.42 -3.40
CA MET A 113 11.45 -7.99 -3.71
C MET A 113 11.69 -7.79 -5.20
N GLY A 114 10.66 -7.35 -5.91
CA GLY A 114 10.77 -6.91 -7.30
C GLY A 114 11.17 -5.43 -7.39
N ALA A 115 11.43 -4.96 -8.61
CA ALA A 115 11.85 -3.58 -8.86
C ALA A 115 10.82 -2.51 -8.44
N ARG A 116 9.54 -2.88 -8.32
CA ARG A 116 8.41 -1.99 -7.93
C ARG A 116 7.80 -2.34 -6.58
N GLY A 117 8.47 -3.18 -5.78
CA GLY A 117 8.01 -3.61 -4.47
C GLY A 117 7.87 -5.12 -4.31
N PRO A 118 7.23 -5.57 -3.22
CA PRO A 118 7.10 -7.00 -2.91
C PRO A 118 6.36 -7.77 -3.99
N ILE A 119 6.88 -8.95 -4.33
CA ILE A 119 6.28 -9.92 -5.26
C ILE A 119 6.25 -11.30 -4.61
N ARG A 120 5.33 -12.16 -5.07
CA ARG A 120 5.44 -13.60 -4.89
C ARG A 120 6.20 -14.16 -6.10
N SER A 121 6.94 -15.24 -5.90
CA SER A 121 7.64 -15.93 -6.99
C SER A 121 7.69 -17.42 -6.69
N PHE A 122 7.77 -18.23 -7.73
CA PHE A 122 8.39 -19.54 -7.66
C PHE A 122 9.49 -19.60 -8.72
N TYR A 123 10.44 -20.49 -8.52
CA TYR A 123 11.67 -20.53 -9.30
C TYR A 123 11.74 -21.83 -10.11
N ILE A 124 12.16 -21.73 -11.36
CA ILE A 124 12.39 -22.87 -12.25
C ILE A 124 13.68 -22.68 -13.04
N ARG A 125 14.10 -23.74 -13.74
CA ARG A 125 15.17 -23.66 -14.74
C ARG A 125 14.62 -23.84 -16.13
N ASP A 126 15.13 -23.05 -17.06
CA ASP A 126 14.95 -23.31 -18.48
C ASP A 126 15.91 -24.42 -18.98
N PRO A 127 15.83 -24.86 -20.25
CA PRO A 127 16.63 -25.98 -20.77
C PRO A 127 18.15 -25.79 -20.66
N ASP A 128 18.63 -24.54 -20.60
CA ASP A 128 20.05 -24.22 -20.49
C ASP A 128 20.52 -24.02 -19.06
N GLY A 129 19.57 -24.00 -18.10
CA GLY A 129 19.83 -23.83 -16.69
C GLY A 129 19.68 -22.39 -16.19
N ASN A 130 19.19 -21.46 -17.04
CA ASN A 130 18.93 -20.09 -16.61
C ASN A 130 17.92 -20.11 -15.46
N LEU A 131 18.13 -19.25 -14.46
CA LEU A 131 17.15 -19.08 -13.39
C LEU A 131 16.01 -18.24 -13.93
N VAL A 132 14.79 -18.78 -13.88
CA VAL A 132 13.59 -18.08 -14.30
C VAL A 132 12.64 -18.06 -13.11
N ASP A 133 12.18 -16.87 -12.77
CA ASP A 133 11.11 -16.66 -11.80
C ASP A 133 10.11 -15.64 -12.35
N GLY A 134 8.95 -15.54 -11.73
CA GLY A 134 8.10 -14.40 -12.01
C GLY A 134 6.61 -14.60 -11.92
N PHE A 135 6.03 -14.40 -10.73
CA PHE A 135 4.60 -14.61 -10.54
C PHE A 135 4.02 -13.74 -9.43
N LYS A 136 3.66 -12.49 -9.75
CA LYS A 136 3.11 -11.56 -8.77
C LYS A 136 1.78 -12.07 -8.20
N HIS A 137 1.70 -12.10 -6.87
CA HIS A 137 0.54 -11.55 -6.18
C HIS A 137 0.93 -11.12 -4.75
N LEU A 138 1.15 -9.83 -4.51
CA LEU A 138 0.92 -9.29 -3.18
C LEU A 138 -0.12 -8.19 -3.34
N GLN A 139 -1.30 -8.51 -2.82
CA GLN A 139 -2.54 -7.74 -2.78
C GLN A 139 -3.31 -7.66 -4.10
N PRO A 140 -4.66 -7.60 -4.03
CA PRO A 140 -5.45 -7.40 -5.22
C PRO A 140 -4.89 -6.17 -5.90
N ARG A 141 -4.82 -6.25 -7.21
CA ARG A 141 -4.98 -5.05 -7.99
C ARG A 141 -6.23 -4.34 -7.44
N TYR A 142 -6.06 -3.31 -6.62
CA TYR A 142 -6.78 -2.07 -6.87
C TYR A 142 -6.16 -1.44 -8.14
N VAL A 143 -6.02 -2.21 -9.22
CA VAL A 143 -6.17 -1.68 -10.57
C VAL A 143 -7.66 -1.73 -10.70
N GLY A 144 -8.30 -0.57 -10.61
CA GLY A 144 -9.74 -0.42 -10.49
C GLY A 144 -10.47 -1.61 -11.08
N ASP A 145 -10.77 -2.60 -10.22
CA ASP A 145 -11.59 -3.71 -10.65
C ASP A 145 -12.92 -3.02 -10.86
N SER A 146 -13.23 -2.83 -12.13
CA SER A 146 -14.49 -2.26 -12.58
C SER A 146 -15.67 -2.99 -11.95
N ASN A 147 -15.48 -4.18 -11.41
CA ASN A 147 -16.50 -4.93 -10.71
C ASN A 147 -16.02 -5.18 -9.28
N LYS A 148 -16.61 -4.47 -8.31
CA LYS A 148 -16.32 -4.69 -6.90
C LYS A 148 -17.31 -5.69 -6.34
N VAL A 149 -16.83 -6.88 -5.94
CA VAL A 149 -17.62 -7.90 -5.25
C VAL A 149 -17.35 -7.80 -3.75
N GLN A 150 -18.39 -7.62 -2.95
CA GLN A 150 -18.29 -7.36 -1.51
C GLN A 150 -18.97 -8.44 -0.69
N HIS A 151 -18.36 -8.73 0.46
CA HIS A 151 -18.93 -9.58 1.51
C HIS A 151 -20.25 -8.99 1.98
N HIS A 152 -21.33 -9.75 1.90
CA HIS A 152 -22.64 -9.31 2.40
C HIS A 152 -22.86 -9.80 3.83
N TYR A 153 -22.04 -9.32 4.77
CA TYR A 153 -22.31 -9.54 6.20
C TYR A 153 -21.80 -8.41 7.08
N PHE A 154 -22.72 -7.72 7.75
CA PHE A 154 -22.39 -6.83 8.85
C PHE A 154 -23.38 -6.98 10.00
N GLU A 155 -22.91 -7.53 11.13
CA GLU A 155 -23.65 -7.43 12.39
C GLU A 155 -23.54 -6.01 12.94
N ARG A 156 -24.65 -5.29 12.92
CA ARG A 156 -24.72 -3.92 13.44
C ARG A 156 -24.46 -3.96 14.94
N SER A 157 -23.32 -3.39 15.37
CA SER A 157 -23.00 -3.27 16.79
C SER A 157 -24.15 -2.58 17.54
N PRO A 158 -24.53 -3.05 18.75
CA PRO A 158 -25.58 -2.41 19.57
C PRO A 158 -25.32 -0.94 19.91
N ARG A 159 -24.10 -0.45 19.65
CA ARG A 159 -23.68 0.92 19.93
C ARG A 159 -23.30 1.71 18.66
N ALA A 160 -23.61 1.19 17.48
CA ALA A 160 -23.48 1.92 16.21
C ALA A 160 -24.41 3.13 16.21
N MET A 161 -23.98 4.25 15.63
CA MET A 161 -24.88 5.40 15.47
C MET A 161 -26.06 4.99 14.60
N ARG A 162 -27.28 5.19 15.08
CA ARG A 162 -28.49 4.74 14.39
C ARG A 162 -28.65 5.36 13.00
N ASP A 163 -28.02 6.51 12.78
CA ASP A 163 -28.19 7.33 11.59
C ASP A 163 -27.04 7.18 10.57
N ARG A 164 -26.04 6.32 10.82
CA ARG A 164 -24.99 5.99 9.84
C ARG A 164 -25.21 4.61 9.24
N GLU A 165 -24.87 4.51 7.96
CA GLU A 165 -24.76 3.25 7.22
C GLU A 165 -23.40 2.62 7.51
N TYR A 166 -23.37 1.30 7.71
CA TYR A 166 -22.16 0.56 8.04
C TYR A 166 -21.94 -0.66 7.15
N ASP A 167 -22.95 -1.08 6.41
CA ASP A 167 -22.78 -2.10 5.38
C ASP A 167 -21.99 -1.48 4.22
N PRO A 168 -20.75 -1.95 3.93
CA PRO A 168 -19.91 -1.35 2.91
C PRO A 168 -20.55 -1.36 1.52
N TYR A 169 -21.33 -2.40 1.20
CA TYR A 169 -22.06 -2.48 -0.05
C TYR A 169 -23.17 -1.44 -0.13
N VAL A 170 -23.89 -1.21 0.97
CA VAL A 170 -24.97 -0.22 1.00
C VAL A 170 -24.40 1.21 0.96
N CYS A 171 -23.30 1.48 1.67
CA CYS A 171 -22.59 2.75 1.61
C CYS A 171 -22.21 3.10 0.17
N GLU A 172 -21.50 2.19 -0.50
CA GLU A 172 -20.95 2.42 -1.83
C GLU A 172 -22.04 2.47 -2.90
N LEU A 173 -23.06 1.61 -2.80
CA LEU A 173 -24.20 1.63 -3.70
C LEU A 173 -24.93 2.97 -3.65
N LYS A 174 -25.27 3.46 -2.45
CA LYS A 174 -25.97 4.74 -2.28
C LYS A 174 -25.13 5.91 -2.82
N ALA A 175 -23.82 5.87 -2.56
CA ALA A 175 -22.90 6.88 -3.08
C ALA A 175 -22.88 6.89 -4.61
N TYR A 176 -22.63 5.76 -5.27
CA TYR A 176 -22.58 5.69 -6.74
C TYR A 176 -23.92 5.99 -7.42
N GLN A 177 -25.04 5.63 -6.81
CA GLN A 177 -26.37 6.04 -7.29
C GLN A 177 -26.51 7.56 -7.28
N ARG A 178 -26.19 8.22 -6.16
CA ARG A 178 -26.26 9.68 -6.03
C ARG A 178 -25.26 10.38 -6.96
N LEU A 179 -24.03 9.86 -7.08
CA LEU A 179 -22.98 10.38 -7.96
C LEU A 179 -23.41 10.32 -9.44
N LYS A 180 -24.04 9.21 -9.86
CA LYS A 180 -24.58 9.06 -11.21
C LYS A 180 -25.76 9.99 -11.47
N GLU A 181 -26.74 10.02 -10.57
CA GLU A 181 -27.92 10.90 -10.68
C GLU A 181 -27.54 12.38 -10.77
N SER A 182 -26.43 12.77 -10.13
CA SER A 182 -25.93 14.14 -10.12
C SER A 182 -24.95 14.47 -11.26
N GLY A 183 -24.67 13.52 -12.16
CA GLY A 183 -23.75 13.70 -13.29
C GLY A 183 -22.27 13.78 -12.91
N ILE A 184 -21.88 13.37 -11.70
CA ILE A 184 -20.48 13.39 -11.26
C ILE A 184 -19.66 12.29 -11.97
N CYS A 185 -20.26 11.12 -12.20
CA CYS A 185 -19.66 10.06 -13.02
C CYS A 185 -19.29 10.56 -14.43
N ASP A 186 -20.17 11.33 -15.07
CA ASP A 186 -19.99 11.84 -16.45
C ASP A 186 -18.85 12.84 -16.58
N ARG A 187 -18.47 13.46 -15.45
CA ARG A 187 -17.36 14.41 -15.38
C ARG A 187 -16.01 13.72 -15.14
N GLY A 188 -15.99 12.39 -14.98
CA GLY A 188 -14.78 11.61 -14.73
C GLY A 188 -14.13 11.84 -13.36
N ILE A 189 -14.84 12.48 -12.42
CA ILE A 189 -14.38 12.69 -11.03
C ILE A 189 -14.37 11.38 -10.25
N VAL A 190 -15.29 10.48 -10.59
CA VAL A 190 -15.43 9.11 -10.09
C VAL A 190 -15.68 8.19 -11.28
N PRO A 191 -15.47 6.87 -11.17
CA PRO A 191 -15.81 5.91 -12.22
C PRO A 191 -17.29 6.00 -12.66
N GLN A 192 -17.57 5.70 -13.93
CA GLN A 192 -18.94 5.41 -14.37
C GLN A 192 -19.55 4.28 -13.54
N TYR A 193 -20.84 4.41 -13.19
CA TYR A 193 -21.60 3.36 -12.48
C TYR A 193 -22.55 2.67 -13.46
N TYR A 194 -22.39 1.36 -13.65
CA TYR A 194 -23.18 0.57 -14.61
C TYR A 194 -24.33 -0.21 -13.97
N GLY A 195 -24.25 -0.55 -12.68
CA GLY A 195 -25.33 -1.22 -11.97
C GLY A 195 -24.84 -2.11 -10.83
N THR A 196 -25.71 -3.02 -10.37
CA THR A 196 -25.38 -3.98 -9.31
C THR A 196 -25.81 -5.39 -9.67
N ILE A 197 -25.12 -6.37 -9.08
CA ILE A 197 -25.53 -7.77 -9.04
C ILE A 197 -25.73 -8.14 -7.58
N LYS A 198 -26.81 -8.85 -7.25
CA LYS A 198 -27.09 -9.27 -5.87
C LYS A 198 -27.16 -10.78 -5.79
N ASN A 199 -26.83 -11.32 -4.61
CA ASN A 199 -26.89 -12.75 -4.30
C ASN A 199 -26.15 -13.59 -5.34
N ILE A 200 -24.88 -13.25 -5.60
CA ILE A 200 -24.06 -13.94 -6.59
C ILE A 200 -23.82 -15.37 -6.11
N ASP A 201 -24.17 -16.35 -6.94
CA ASP A 201 -23.75 -17.72 -6.73
C ASP A 201 -22.27 -17.85 -7.09
N TRP A 202 -21.41 -17.75 -6.08
CA TRP A 202 -19.95 -17.75 -6.24
C TRP A 202 -19.43 -19.06 -6.88
N GLN A 203 -20.17 -20.17 -6.75
CA GLN A 203 -19.78 -21.46 -7.34
C GLN A 203 -19.81 -21.44 -8.87
N LEU A 204 -20.65 -20.60 -9.48
CA LEU A 204 -20.70 -20.45 -10.93
C LEU A 204 -19.51 -19.67 -11.50
N TYR A 205 -18.75 -18.97 -10.65
CA TYR A 205 -17.65 -18.09 -11.04
C TYR A 205 -16.31 -18.57 -10.48
N GLN A 206 -16.18 -19.87 -10.21
CA GLN A 206 -14.91 -20.46 -9.79
C GLN A 206 -13.86 -20.37 -10.91
N PRO A 207 -12.58 -20.14 -10.57
CA PRO A 207 -12.05 -19.96 -9.21
C PRO A 207 -12.14 -18.50 -8.69
N HIS A 208 -12.61 -17.56 -9.50
CA HIS A 208 -12.49 -16.12 -9.26
C HIS A 208 -13.20 -15.62 -7.99
N LEU A 209 -14.25 -16.31 -7.54
CA LEU A 209 -15.01 -15.95 -6.34
C LEU A 209 -14.84 -16.95 -5.16
N ASP A 210 -13.82 -17.81 -5.19
CA ASP A 210 -13.59 -18.82 -4.12
C ASP A 210 -13.32 -18.19 -2.74
N MET A 211 -12.89 -16.92 -2.71
CA MET A 211 -12.73 -16.17 -1.46
C MET A 211 -14.03 -16.00 -0.67
N PHE A 212 -15.20 -16.19 -1.30
CA PHE A 212 -16.52 -16.14 -0.65
C PHE A 212 -17.03 -17.53 -0.23
N ALA A 213 -16.26 -18.61 -0.44
CA ALA A 213 -16.72 -19.97 -0.19
C ALA A 213 -17.09 -20.25 1.29
N SER A 214 -16.51 -19.50 2.23
CA SER A 214 -16.76 -19.63 3.67
C SER A 214 -17.73 -18.56 4.20
N ASP A 215 -18.27 -17.70 3.34
CA ASP A 215 -19.17 -16.64 3.77
C ASP A 215 -20.56 -17.18 4.12
N PRO A 216 -21.19 -16.64 5.18
CA PRO A 216 -22.54 -17.05 5.56
C PRO A 216 -23.63 -16.53 4.60
N TYR A 217 -23.30 -15.59 3.71
CA TYR A 217 -24.23 -14.98 2.74
C TYR A 217 -23.59 -14.88 1.37
N ALA A 218 -24.43 -14.96 0.33
CA ALA A 218 -23.98 -14.74 -1.03
C ALA A 218 -23.48 -13.29 -1.22
N PRO A 219 -22.35 -13.08 -1.92
CA PRO A 219 -21.81 -11.75 -2.11
C PRO A 219 -22.68 -10.91 -3.08
N ASN A 220 -22.54 -9.59 -2.96
CA ASN A 220 -23.13 -8.63 -3.89
C ASN A 220 -22.02 -7.92 -4.66
N ALA A 221 -22.33 -7.36 -5.83
CA ALA A 221 -21.39 -6.59 -6.62
C ALA A 221 -21.95 -5.25 -7.09
N ILE A 222 -21.03 -4.29 -7.22
CA ILE A 222 -21.23 -3.00 -7.86
C ILE A 222 -20.36 -2.99 -9.12
N ILE A 223 -20.98 -2.68 -10.26
CA ILE A 223 -20.36 -2.63 -11.58
C ILE A 223 -20.08 -1.17 -11.92
N LEU A 224 -18.83 -0.87 -12.17
CA LEU A 224 -18.19 0.42 -12.34
C LEU A 224 -17.33 0.45 -13.62
N GLU A 225 -16.84 1.62 -14.01
CA GLU A 225 -15.86 1.80 -15.09
C GLU A 225 -14.54 1.13 -14.77
N TYR A 226 -13.96 0.47 -15.77
CA TYR A 226 -12.54 0.11 -15.72
C TYR A 226 -11.72 1.31 -16.17
N VAL A 227 -11.12 2.02 -15.22
CA VAL A 227 -10.27 3.17 -15.54
C VAL A 227 -8.89 2.66 -15.98
N GLN A 228 -8.70 2.56 -17.29
CA GLN A 228 -7.46 2.07 -17.88
C GLN A 228 -6.26 2.94 -17.45
N ASN A 229 -5.15 2.29 -17.11
CA ASN A 229 -3.91 2.94 -16.67
C ASN A 229 -4.04 3.79 -15.39
N ALA A 230 -5.08 3.57 -14.58
CA ALA A 230 -5.18 4.19 -13.27
C ALA A 230 -4.04 3.71 -12.33
N GLN A 231 -3.39 4.66 -11.68
CA GLN A 231 -2.35 4.46 -10.69
C GLN A 231 -2.73 5.20 -9.40
N MET A 232 -2.42 4.63 -8.24
CA MET A 232 -2.61 5.33 -6.98
C MET A 232 -1.73 6.58 -6.91
N LEU A 233 -2.28 7.65 -6.34
CA LEU A 233 -1.53 8.87 -6.07
C LEU A 233 -0.37 8.58 -5.11
N ASN A 234 0.82 9.03 -5.49
CA ASN A 234 2.05 8.94 -4.72
C ASN A 234 2.98 10.11 -5.08
N GLU A 235 4.16 10.15 -4.48
CA GLU A 235 5.12 11.23 -4.69
C GLU A 235 5.67 11.30 -6.12
N ASP A 236 5.81 10.16 -6.81
CA ASP A 236 6.39 10.10 -8.16
C ASP A 236 5.44 10.60 -9.24
N ASN A 237 4.13 10.49 -9.00
CA ASN A 237 3.09 10.91 -9.93
C ASN A 237 2.32 12.15 -9.44
N TYR A 238 2.86 12.82 -8.43
CA TYR A 238 2.35 14.08 -7.88
C TYR A 238 2.51 15.24 -8.89
N THR A 239 1.46 16.03 -9.09
CA THR A 239 1.54 17.36 -9.73
C THR A 239 0.57 18.31 -9.06
N THR A 240 0.87 19.61 -9.05
CA THR A 240 -0.03 20.64 -8.48
C THR A 240 -1.42 20.59 -9.12
N LEU A 241 -1.49 20.40 -10.45
CA LEU A 241 -2.75 20.32 -11.18
C LEU A 241 -3.60 19.10 -10.76
N ARG A 242 -2.98 17.93 -10.57
CA ARG A 242 -3.69 16.75 -10.04
C ARG A 242 -4.25 17.01 -8.65
N MET A 243 -3.54 17.75 -7.81
CA MET A 243 -4.01 18.08 -6.46
C MET A 243 -5.20 19.03 -6.50
N GLU A 244 -5.14 20.05 -7.34
CA GLU A 244 -6.26 20.95 -7.60
C GLU A 244 -7.48 20.16 -8.07
N ASN A 245 -7.29 19.15 -8.93
CA ASN A 245 -8.36 18.29 -9.42
C ASN A 245 -8.91 17.35 -8.33
N PHE A 246 -8.09 16.77 -7.45
CA PHE A 246 -8.59 16.00 -6.29
C PHE A 246 -9.38 16.89 -5.32
N LEU A 247 -8.88 18.08 -5.01
CA LEU A 247 -9.57 19.06 -4.15
C LEU A 247 -10.88 19.55 -4.76
N SER A 248 -10.90 19.76 -6.07
CA SER A 248 -12.13 20.09 -6.81
C SER A 248 -13.10 18.91 -6.78
N GLY A 249 -12.61 17.71 -7.06
CA GLY A 249 -13.40 16.47 -7.08
C GLY A 249 -14.10 16.19 -5.75
N ILE A 250 -13.39 16.26 -4.62
CA ILE A 250 -13.99 16.02 -3.32
C ILE A 250 -15.04 17.08 -2.96
N LYS A 251 -14.84 18.35 -3.35
CA LYS A 251 -15.86 19.39 -3.18
C LYS A 251 -17.13 19.10 -3.97
N GLU A 252 -17.01 18.56 -5.19
CA GLU A 252 -18.16 18.19 -5.99
C GLU A 252 -18.92 16.99 -5.38
N ILE A 253 -18.20 16.00 -4.86
CA ILE A 253 -18.78 14.89 -4.09
C ILE A 253 -19.55 15.43 -2.87
N HIS A 254 -18.96 16.37 -2.13
CA HIS A 254 -19.59 17.01 -0.98
C HIS A 254 -20.86 17.79 -1.34
N LYS A 255 -20.88 18.49 -2.49
CA LYS A 255 -22.05 19.25 -2.96
C LYS A 255 -23.29 18.38 -3.18
N VAL A 256 -23.10 17.10 -3.53
CA VAL A 256 -24.22 16.14 -3.71
C VAL A 256 -24.59 15.41 -2.42
N SER A 257 -24.17 15.97 -1.27
CA SER A 257 -24.45 15.49 0.08
C SER A 257 -23.87 14.10 0.35
N ILE A 258 -22.63 13.87 -0.10
CA ILE A 258 -21.86 12.66 0.20
C ILE A 258 -20.63 13.06 1.02
N GLU A 259 -20.38 12.37 2.13
CA GLU A 259 -19.09 12.32 2.83
C GLU A 259 -18.38 11.02 2.39
N HIS A 260 -17.14 11.08 1.92
CA HIS A 260 -16.41 9.88 1.47
C HIS A 260 -16.00 9.00 2.65
N SER A 261 -15.66 9.61 3.79
CA SER A 261 -15.26 9.02 5.07
C SER A 261 -14.00 8.13 5.04
N ASP A 262 -13.22 8.16 3.94
CA ASP A 262 -11.93 7.50 3.81
C ASP A 262 -11.04 8.19 2.75
N PRO A 263 -10.61 9.45 2.98
CA PRO A 263 -9.89 10.25 1.99
C PRO A 263 -8.39 9.89 1.89
N ALA A 264 -8.04 8.62 2.02
CA ALA A 264 -6.65 8.18 1.93
C ALA A 264 -6.14 8.20 0.47
N THR A 265 -4.84 8.40 0.27
CA THR A 265 -4.21 8.46 -1.06
C THR A 265 -4.39 7.19 -1.91
N ARG A 266 -4.63 6.03 -1.27
CA ARG A 266 -5.00 4.78 -1.98
C ARG A 266 -6.33 4.87 -2.75
N ASN A 267 -7.21 5.79 -2.34
CA ASN A 267 -8.53 6.04 -2.94
C ASN A 267 -8.50 7.21 -3.94
N MET A 268 -7.31 7.78 -4.17
CA MET A 268 -7.05 8.88 -5.10
C MET A 268 -6.26 8.32 -6.29
N MET A 269 -6.91 8.17 -7.44
CA MET A 269 -6.31 7.58 -8.63
C MET A 269 -5.96 8.64 -9.67
N VAL A 270 -4.78 8.54 -10.24
CA VAL A 270 -4.34 9.33 -11.39
C VAL A 270 -4.26 8.43 -12.60
N VAL A 271 -4.48 8.94 -13.82
CA VAL A 271 -4.39 8.12 -15.04
C VAL A 271 -3.06 8.38 -15.74
N ASP A 272 -2.29 7.32 -15.99
CA ASP A 272 -1.04 7.44 -16.73
C ASP A 272 -1.30 7.85 -18.19
N GLY A 273 -0.51 8.79 -18.69
CA GLY A 273 -0.74 9.46 -19.97
C GLY A 273 -1.81 10.56 -19.96
N ASP A 274 -2.51 10.77 -18.85
CA ASP A 274 -3.44 11.88 -18.66
C ASP A 274 -2.98 12.77 -17.48
N PRO A 275 -2.42 13.95 -17.74
CA PRO A 275 -1.89 14.80 -16.68
C PRO A 275 -2.97 15.41 -15.78
N GLU A 276 -4.24 15.40 -16.21
CA GLU A 276 -5.33 16.10 -15.53
C GLU A 276 -6.32 15.15 -14.85
N ARG A 277 -6.43 13.90 -15.31
CA ARG A 277 -7.43 12.97 -14.78
C ARG A 277 -7.10 12.49 -13.37
N ALA A 278 -7.89 12.98 -12.42
CA ALA A 278 -7.91 12.61 -11.00
C ALA A 278 -9.27 11.97 -10.68
N VAL A 279 -9.26 10.75 -10.14
CA VAL A 279 -10.44 9.91 -9.95
C VAL A 279 -10.51 9.46 -8.50
N TRP A 280 -11.62 9.75 -7.83
CA TRP A 280 -11.93 9.23 -6.50
C TRP A 280 -12.60 7.87 -6.61
N ILE A 281 -12.15 6.91 -5.80
CA ILE A 281 -12.68 5.54 -5.75
C ILE A 281 -12.94 5.09 -4.31
N ASP A 282 -13.56 3.92 -4.15
CA ASP A 282 -13.75 3.24 -2.86
C ASP A 282 -14.66 3.99 -1.86
N PHE A 283 -15.96 4.01 -2.18
CA PHE A 283 -16.99 4.68 -1.36
C PHE A 283 -17.60 3.75 -0.31
N ASP A 284 -16.87 2.71 0.13
CA ASP A 284 -17.39 1.69 1.04
C ASP A 284 -17.61 2.18 2.49
N ARG A 285 -17.02 3.33 2.84
CA ARG A 285 -17.29 4.07 4.09
C ARG A 285 -18.20 5.27 3.90
N ALA A 286 -18.57 5.58 2.66
CA ALA A 286 -19.25 6.83 2.35
C ALA A 286 -20.60 6.94 3.05
N GLN A 287 -20.98 8.16 3.40
CA GLN A 287 -22.30 8.47 3.90
C GLN A 287 -23.01 9.36 2.89
N THR A 288 -24.15 8.89 2.42
CA THR A 288 -25.03 9.66 1.55
C THR A 288 -26.19 10.20 2.39
N PHE A 289 -26.34 11.52 2.42
CA PHE A 289 -27.37 12.19 3.22
C PHE A 289 -28.51 12.65 2.33
N GLU A 290 -29.75 12.35 2.75
CA GLU A 290 -30.96 12.93 2.13
C GLU A 290 -31.12 14.41 2.51
N ARG A 291 -30.76 14.74 3.75
CA ARG A 291 -30.74 16.11 4.25
C ARG A 291 -29.57 16.29 5.20
N LEU A 292 -28.69 17.24 4.89
CA LEU A 292 -27.55 17.56 5.73
C LEU A 292 -28.02 18.21 7.03
N ARG A 293 -27.67 17.60 8.17
CA ARG A 293 -27.77 18.22 9.49
C ARG A 293 -26.49 18.99 9.76
N GLN A 294 -26.53 19.88 10.75
CA GLN A 294 -25.35 20.67 11.13
C GLN A 294 -24.13 19.81 11.49
N GLN A 295 -24.34 18.62 12.06
CA GLN A 295 -23.26 17.70 12.37
C GLN A 295 -22.66 17.05 11.12
N ASP A 296 -23.48 16.73 10.11
CA ASP A 296 -23.03 16.12 8.85
C ASP A 296 -22.17 17.12 8.06
N ILE A 297 -22.56 18.41 8.06
CA ILE A 297 -21.77 19.50 7.48
C ILE A 297 -20.38 19.58 8.12
N LYS A 298 -20.29 19.48 9.46
CA LYS A 298 -19.00 19.50 10.16
C LYS A 298 -18.10 18.33 9.77
N TRP A 299 -18.66 17.15 9.51
CA TRP A 299 -17.89 15.99 9.06
C TRP A 299 -17.36 16.19 7.65
N ILE A 300 -18.19 16.69 6.74
CA ILE A 300 -17.81 17.03 5.36
C ILE A 300 -16.71 18.10 5.35
N GLU A 301 -16.86 19.18 6.13
CA GLU A 301 -15.85 20.22 6.26
C GLU A 301 -14.54 19.70 6.85
N PHE A 302 -14.62 18.77 7.80
CA PHE A 302 -13.45 18.12 8.39
C PHE A 302 -12.73 17.22 7.38
N GLU A 303 -13.46 16.40 6.63
CA GLU A 303 -12.91 15.59 5.55
C GLU A 303 -12.19 16.47 4.52
N PHE A 304 -12.79 17.59 4.12
CA PHE A 304 -12.14 18.51 3.19
C PHE A 304 -10.81 19.04 3.73
N LYS A 305 -10.74 19.42 5.00
CA LYS A 305 -9.48 19.86 5.65
C LYS A 305 -8.44 18.74 5.69
N LEU A 306 -8.85 17.51 6.00
CA LEU A 306 -7.96 16.36 6.01
C LEU A 306 -7.37 16.10 4.62
N VAL A 307 -8.17 16.22 3.56
CA VAL A 307 -7.68 16.10 2.17
C VAL A 307 -6.65 17.19 1.88
N VAL A 308 -6.90 18.44 2.27
CA VAL A 308 -5.94 19.54 2.09
C VAL A 308 -4.62 19.23 2.79
N GLU A 309 -4.67 18.82 4.07
CA GLU A 309 -3.47 18.48 4.84
C GLU A 309 -2.68 17.35 4.17
N ILE A 310 -3.33 16.26 3.75
CA ILE A 310 -2.68 15.13 3.06
C ILE A 310 -1.96 15.62 1.79
N LEU A 311 -2.63 16.41 0.95
CA LEU A 311 -2.07 16.85 -0.33
C LEU A 311 -0.97 17.92 -0.18
N GLU A 312 -1.03 18.75 0.87
CA GLU A 312 0.02 19.70 1.23
C GLU A 312 1.26 19.00 1.80
N GLU A 313 1.08 17.97 2.64
CA GLU A 313 2.19 17.17 3.17
C GLU A 313 2.96 16.46 2.05
N MET A 314 2.26 15.98 1.01
CA MET A 314 2.88 15.41 -0.19
C MET A 314 3.77 16.40 -0.96
N GLN A 315 3.60 17.72 -0.79
CA GLN A 315 4.54 18.73 -1.34
C GLN A 315 5.82 18.89 -0.51
N GLN A 316 5.74 18.65 0.80
CA GLN A 316 6.76 19.13 1.75
C GLN A 316 7.66 18.03 2.30
N LEU A 317 7.22 16.77 2.24
CA LEU A 317 7.98 15.66 2.81
C LEU A 317 8.82 14.98 1.73
N PRO A 318 10.16 14.98 1.84
CA PRO A 318 10.98 14.12 1.01
C PRO A 318 10.71 12.66 1.36
N ASN A 319 10.57 11.80 0.36
CA ASN A 319 10.51 10.36 0.55
C ASN A 319 11.62 9.91 1.51
N ILE A 320 11.26 9.11 2.51
CA ILE A 320 12.26 8.39 3.28
C ILE A 320 12.34 6.99 2.65
N PRO A 321 13.33 6.73 1.77
CA PRO A 321 13.44 5.43 1.13
C PRO A 321 13.53 4.33 2.19
N ILE A 322 12.57 3.42 2.11
CA ILE A 322 12.42 2.25 2.95
C ILE A 322 13.27 1.12 2.34
N ASN A 323 14.24 0.61 3.10
CA ASN A 323 15.07 -0.51 2.64
C ASN A 323 14.99 -1.66 3.67
N PRO A 324 13.90 -2.46 3.64
CA PRO A 324 13.62 -3.42 4.69
C PRO A 324 14.72 -4.50 4.73
N PRO A 325 15.20 -4.90 5.92
CA PRO A 325 16.18 -5.97 6.03
C PRO A 325 15.58 -7.30 5.59
N ALA A 326 16.38 -8.17 4.94
CA ALA A 326 15.95 -9.46 4.38
C ALA A 326 15.24 -10.39 5.40
N ARG A 327 15.49 -10.20 6.70
CA ARG A 327 14.78 -10.84 7.80
C ARG A 327 14.41 -9.77 8.82
N PRO A 328 13.18 -9.25 8.83
CA PRO A 328 12.81 -8.16 9.72
C PRO A 328 12.86 -8.53 11.20
N GLY A 329 12.85 -9.83 11.57
CA GLY A 329 12.79 -10.26 12.97
C GLY A 329 11.39 -10.07 13.57
N PRO A 330 11.17 -10.52 14.82
CA PRO A 330 9.83 -10.56 15.41
C PRO A 330 9.22 -9.16 15.62
N ASN A 331 7.88 -9.12 15.69
CA ASN A 331 7.11 -7.89 15.86
C ASN A 331 7.39 -7.23 17.22
N THR A 332 7.50 -8.02 18.29
CA THR A 332 7.90 -7.55 19.62
C THR A 332 9.26 -8.11 20.01
N ARG A 333 10.00 -7.38 20.85
CA ARG A 333 11.22 -7.90 21.51
C ARG A 333 10.89 -8.57 22.84
N SER A 334 9.64 -8.53 23.29
CA SER A 334 9.20 -9.11 24.55
C SER A 334 8.98 -10.62 24.41
N VAL A 335 9.56 -11.39 25.33
CA VAL A 335 9.24 -12.81 25.51
C VAL A 335 8.02 -13.02 26.41
N HIS A 336 7.50 -11.95 27.02
CA HIS A 336 6.46 -12.02 28.03
C HIS A 336 5.08 -11.64 27.51
N PHE A 337 5.00 -10.93 26.39
CA PHE A 337 3.76 -10.44 25.81
C PHE A 337 3.85 -10.48 24.29
N ASN A 338 2.84 -11.02 23.62
CA ASN A 338 2.72 -11.06 22.16
C ASN A 338 1.27 -10.80 21.71
N SER A 339 1.02 -10.71 20.41
CA SER A 339 -0.31 -10.39 19.86
C SER A 339 -1.39 -11.41 20.22
N GLN A 340 -1.03 -12.68 20.46
CA GLN A 340 -1.96 -13.73 20.90
C GLN A 340 -2.44 -13.52 22.34
N ASP A 341 -1.73 -12.73 23.15
CA ASP A 341 -2.15 -12.40 24.52
C ASP A 341 -3.29 -11.38 24.56
N ILE A 342 -3.65 -10.77 23.41
CA ILE A 342 -4.77 -9.83 23.31
C ILE A 342 -6.09 -10.61 23.35
N LYS A 343 -6.63 -10.75 24.56
CA LYS A 343 -7.90 -11.47 24.78
C LYS A 343 -9.14 -10.68 24.37
N ASN A 344 -9.02 -9.35 24.28
CA ASN A 344 -10.13 -8.46 23.99
C ASN A 344 -9.62 -7.15 23.37
N VAL A 345 -10.33 -6.66 22.35
CA VAL A 345 -10.18 -5.30 21.84
C VAL A 345 -11.46 -4.53 22.15
N ARG A 346 -11.34 -3.31 22.63
CA ARG A 346 -12.50 -2.44 22.94
C ARG A 346 -12.28 -1.06 22.33
N VAL A 347 -13.37 -0.46 21.87
CA VAL A 347 -13.36 0.93 21.39
C VAL A 347 -13.21 1.86 22.60
N TRP A 348 -12.15 2.66 22.60
CA TRP A 348 -11.94 3.72 23.60
C TRP A 348 -12.70 4.98 23.18
N ARG A 349 -13.95 5.09 23.64
CA ARG A 349 -14.93 6.09 23.17
C ARG A 349 -14.54 7.52 23.51
N GLU A 350 -13.84 7.69 24.61
CA GLU A 350 -13.37 8.97 25.10
C GLU A 350 -12.06 9.40 24.40
N PHE A 351 -11.35 8.44 23.80
CA PHE A 351 -10.10 8.66 23.08
C PHE A 351 -10.35 8.70 21.57
N THR A 352 -11.16 9.67 21.14
CA THR A 352 -11.33 10.01 19.72
C THR A 352 -10.69 11.36 19.47
N LEU A 353 -10.27 11.59 18.23
CA LEU A 353 -9.72 12.89 17.82
C LEU A 353 -10.71 14.03 18.10
N ALA A 354 -12.00 13.83 17.79
CA ALA A 354 -13.04 14.82 18.06
C ALA A 354 -13.13 15.17 19.55
N THR A 355 -13.13 14.16 20.44
CA THR A 355 -13.16 14.39 21.89
C THR A 355 -11.89 15.10 22.38
N ILE A 356 -10.71 14.70 21.87
CA ILE A 356 -9.43 15.32 22.22
C ILE A 356 -9.41 16.79 21.78
N LEU A 357 -9.74 17.08 20.52
CA LEU A 357 -9.78 18.44 20.00
C LEU A 357 -10.78 19.29 20.78
N TRP A 358 -11.99 18.80 21.03
CA TRP A 358 -12.98 19.56 21.82
C TRP A 358 -12.49 19.83 23.24
N LYS A 359 -11.89 18.84 23.92
CA LYS A 359 -11.41 18.97 25.29
C LYS A 359 -10.20 19.91 25.40
N TYR A 360 -9.31 19.89 24.40
CA TYR A 360 -8.04 20.59 24.42
C TYR A 360 -7.96 21.78 23.43
N GLN A 361 -9.07 22.19 22.81
CA GLN A 361 -9.12 23.29 21.81
C GLN A 361 -8.48 24.59 22.32
N ASN A 362 -8.68 24.94 23.59
CA ASN A 362 -8.13 26.17 24.16
C ASN A 362 -6.60 26.09 24.20
N ILE A 363 -6.04 24.95 24.63
CA ILE A 363 -4.59 24.80 24.71
C ILE A 363 -3.96 24.71 23.32
N LEU A 364 -4.63 24.02 22.40
CA LEU A 364 -4.17 23.86 21.01
C LEU A 364 -4.17 25.18 20.23
N SER A 365 -5.09 26.10 20.55
CA SER A 365 -5.18 27.41 19.89
C SER A 365 -4.28 28.49 20.53
N THR A 366 -3.96 28.37 21.81
CA THR A 366 -3.27 29.43 22.56
C THR A 366 -1.80 29.13 22.85
N ALA A 367 -1.39 27.86 22.88
CA ALA A 367 -0.01 27.49 23.15
C ALA A 367 0.88 27.82 21.95
N GLN A 368 1.78 28.78 22.11
CA GLN A 368 2.76 29.14 21.09
C GLN A 368 4.00 28.22 21.18
N LEU A 369 4.35 27.60 20.06
CA LEU A 369 5.56 26.79 19.96
C LEU A 369 6.68 27.62 19.30
N PRO A 370 7.88 27.67 19.90
CA PRO A 370 9.04 28.22 19.22
C PRO A 370 9.27 27.49 17.89
N ALA A 371 9.66 28.24 16.86
CA ALA A 371 10.01 27.67 15.56
C ALA A 371 11.12 26.62 15.72
N ASP A 372 10.93 25.47 15.09
CA ASP A 372 11.94 24.42 14.98
C ASP A 372 12.01 23.94 13.54
N PRO A 373 12.96 24.46 12.75
CA PRO A 373 13.10 24.06 11.36
C PRO A 373 13.47 22.57 11.29
N ILE A 374 12.90 21.88 10.31
CA ILE A 374 13.34 20.53 9.96
C ILE A 374 14.74 20.67 9.33
N PRO A 375 15.74 19.88 9.75
CA PRO A 375 17.06 19.93 9.14
C PRO A 375 16.98 19.71 7.62
N LEU A 376 17.60 20.60 6.84
CA LEU A 376 17.62 20.54 5.36
C LEU A 376 18.52 19.42 4.79
N SER A 377 19.09 18.57 5.63
CA SER A 377 19.92 17.45 5.16
C SER A 377 19.04 16.38 4.52
N PRO A 378 19.48 15.74 3.42
CA PRO A 378 18.73 14.66 2.78
C PRO A 378 18.36 13.58 3.80
N ALA A 379 17.10 13.17 3.82
CA ALA A 379 16.66 12.10 4.69
C ALA A 379 17.48 10.84 4.40
N ARG A 380 18.19 10.32 5.40
CA ARG A 380 18.95 9.08 5.22
C ARG A 380 17.97 7.91 5.11
N PRO A 381 18.25 6.91 4.26
CA PRO A 381 17.42 5.72 4.16
C PRO A 381 17.23 5.06 5.53
N VAL A 382 16.02 4.56 5.76
CA VAL A 382 15.71 3.80 6.96
C VAL A 382 15.74 2.33 6.59
N ASN A 383 16.74 1.62 7.11
CA ASN A 383 17.02 0.22 6.78
C ASN A 383 16.97 -0.71 8.00
N SER A 384 16.67 -0.17 9.18
CA SER A 384 16.64 -0.91 10.45
C SER A 384 15.74 -0.21 11.46
N GLU A 385 15.29 -0.94 12.49
CA GLU A 385 14.54 -0.35 13.61
C GLU A 385 15.35 0.75 14.31
N ASN A 386 16.67 0.57 14.46
CA ASN A 386 17.53 1.59 15.07
C ASN A 386 17.56 2.88 14.23
N ALA A 387 17.54 2.77 12.89
CA ALA A 387 17.43 3.94 12.01
C ALA A 387 16.08 4.67 12.17
N ILE A 388 14.99 3.93 12.40
CA ILE A 388 13.67 4.51 12.72
C ILE A 388 13.73 5.26 14.04
N MET A 389 14.24 4.61 15.10
CA MET A 389 14.37 5.21 16.42
C MET A 389 15.21 6.49 16.36
N GLN A 390 16.32 6.48 15.62
CA GLN A 390 17.13 7.67 15.41
C GLN A 390 16.36 8.78 14.69
N ARG A 391 15.61 8.46 13.63
CA ARG A 391 14.79 9.46 12.90
C ARG A 391 13.70 10.06 13.77
N ILE A 392 13.02 9.25 14.58
CA ILE A 392 12.01 9.71 15.53
C ILE A 392 12.65 10.57 16.61
N SER A 393 13.82 10.18 17.12
CA SER A 393 14.59 10.96 18.09
C SER A 393 15.04 12.32 17.55
N GLU A 394 15.43 12.39 16.27
CA GLU A 394 15.86 13.64 15.63
C GLU A 394 14.67 14.54 15.25
N LEU A 395 13.61 13.97 14.66
CA LEU A 395 12.54 14.75 14.03
C LEU A 395 11.31 14.92 14.94
N VAL A 396 10.97 13.94 15.75
CA VAL A 396 9.69 13.89 16.47
C VAL A 396 9.87 14.24 17.96
N CYS A 397 10.83 13.61 18.65
CA CYS A 397 11.01 13.77 20.10
C CYS A 397 11.20 15.24 20.54
N PRO A 398 12.02 16.09 19.87
CA PRO A 398 12.19 17.47 20.25
C PRO A 398 10.88 18.27 20.11
N ARG A 399 10.08 17.97 19.07
CA ARG A 399 8.78 18.61 18.80
C ARG A 399 7.77 18.23 19.87
N ILE A 400 7.67 16.96 20.21
CA ILE A 400 6.79 16.48 21.30
C ILE A 400 7.20 17.11 22.64
N ARG A 401 8.50 17.10 23.01
CA ARG A 401 8.96 17.72 24.26
C ARG A 401 8.63 19.22 24.33
N ARG A 402 8.81 19.95 23.23
CA ARG A 402 8.43 21.37 23.16
C ARG A 402 6.92 21.56 23.31
N ALA A 403 6.13 20.75 22.63
CA ALA A 403 4.67 20.79 22.70
C ALA A 403 4.17 20.50 24.12
N LEU A 404 4.65 19.43 24.77
CA LEU A 404 4.30 19.08 26.14
C LEU A 404 4.66 20.22 27.11
N ARG A 405 5.88 20.76 27.01
CA ARG A 405 6.32 21.86 27.87
C ARG A 405 5.48 23.13 27.70
N ALA A 406 5.19 23.52 26.46
CA ALA A 406 4.38 24.70 26.17
C ALA A 406 2.93 24.50 26.64
N GLY A 407 2.34 23.34 26.33
CA GLY A 407 0.98 22.98 26.73
C GLY A 407 0.82 22.94 28.24
N PHE A 408 1.67 22.21 28.98
CA PHE A 408 1.56 22.17 30.44
C PHE A 408 1.85 23.51 31.12
N ARG A 409 2.77 24.31 30.59
CA ARG A 409 2.98 25.68 31.09
C ARG A 409 1.71 26.51 30.94
N GLN A 410 1.08 26.47 29.78
CA GLN A 410 -0.12 27.25 29.52
C GLN A 410 -1.31 26.75 30.36
N LEU A 411 -1.49 25.43 30.52
CA LEU A 411 -2.49 24.86 31.43
C LEU A 411 -2.28 25.27 32.89
N ALA A 412 -1.02 25.36 33.34
CA ALA A 412 -0.70 25.83 34.69
C ALA A 412 -1.02 27.32 34.85
N VAL A 413 -0.65 28.15 33.88
CA VAL A 413 -0.91 29.61 33.91
C VAL A 413 -2.41 29.92 33.86
N THR A 414 -3.20 29.14 33.12
CA THR A 414 -4.66 29.33 33.01
C THR A 414 -5.45 28.60 34.12
N ASN A 415 -4.77 27.96 35.07
CA ASN A 415 -5.38 27.16 36.13
C ASN A 415 -6.30 26.02 35.61
N GLN A 416 -5.94 25.43 34.47
CA GLN A 416 -6.69 24.36 33.78
C GLN A 416 -6.03 22.98 33.95
N MET A 417 -5.17 22.81 34.95
CA MET A 417 -4.48 21.55 35.20
C MET A 417 -5.44 20.40 35.52
N ASN A 418 -6.60 20.63 36.18
CA ASN A 418 -7.70 19.65 36.29
C ASN A 418 -7.29 18.19 36.60
N GLY A 419 -6.37 17.98 37.54
CA GLY A 419 -5.87 16.64 37.90
C GLY A 419 -4.87 16.03 36.90
N LEU A 420 -4.44 16.77 35.89
CA LEU A 420 -3.36 16.41 34.98
C LEU A 420 -2.00 16.61 35.68
N VAL A 421 -1.03 15.79 35.29
CA VAL A 421 0.35 15.88 35.73
C VAL A 421 1.23 16.21 34.54
N ALA A 422 2.14 17.17 34.70
CA ALA A 422 3.08 17.53 33.65
C ALA A 422 4.03 16.38 33.36
N VAL A 423 4.01 15.89 32.12
CA VAL A 423 4.87 14.82 31.63
C VAL A 423 5.86 15.34 30.59
N SER A 424 6.97 14.63 30.47
CA SER A 424 7.93 14.73 29.39
C SER A 424 7.95 13.43 28.59
N PHE A 425 8.61 13.45 27.44
CA PHE A 425 8.70 12.35 26.49
C PHE A 425 10.13 12.14 26.06
N ASP A 426 10.64 10.91 26.14
CA ASP A 426 12.00 10.56 25.71
C ASP A 426 12.12 9.08 25.35
N ILE A 427 13.34 8.59 25.16
CA ILE A 427 13.63 7.16 24.97
C ILE A 427 13.14 6.31 26.16
N GLY A 428 12.89 5.03 25.91
CA GLY A 428 12.27 4.13 26.88
C GLY A 428 12.94 3.99 28.24
N GLU A 429 14.26 4.15 28.31
CA GLU A 429 15.06 4.15 29.54
C GLU A 429 14.62 5.23 30.55
N ALA A 430 13.89 6.26 30.09
CA ALA A 430 13.32 7.28 30.97
C ALA A 430 12.11 6.80 31.80
N ALA A 431 11.56 5.61 31.53
CA ALA A 431 10.53 4.96 32.32
C ALA A 431 11.09 3.81 33.18
N ALA A 432 10.35 3.39 34.21
CA ALA A 432 10.73 2.24 35.01
C ALA A 432 10.69 0.95 34.18
N ALA A 433 11.76 0.14 34.24
CA ALA A 433 11.79 -1.18 33.63
C ALA A 433 10.82 -2.13 34.36
N ILE A 434 9.88 -2.73 33.62
CA ILE A 434 8.95 -3.74 34.15
C ILE A 434 9.34 -5.08 33.55
N ASN A 435 9.52 -6.11 34.38
CA ASN A 435 9.90 -7.46 33.94
C ASN A 435 11.15 -7.48 33.05
N ARG A 436 12.14 -6.61 33.31
CA ARG A 436 13.38 -6.46 32.51
C ARG A 436 13.13 -6.10 31.03
N SER A 437 11.95 -5.56 30.71
CA SER A 437 11.60 -5.07 29.39
C SER A 437 11.45 -3.55 29.41
N GLU A 438 12.22 -2.88 28.56
CA GLU A 438 12.18 -1.44 28.33
C GLU A 438 11.37 -1.16 27.04
N PRO A 439 10.46 -0.17 27.06
CA PRO A 439 9.78 0.26 25.83
C PRO A 439 10.76 0.98 24.90
N ASP A 440 10.38 1.23 23.64
CA ASP A 440 11.20 2.07 22.75
C ASP A 440 11.10 3.56 23.15
N MET A 441 9.93 3.99 23.65
CA MET A 441 9.63 5.37 24.05
C MET A 441 8.92 5.44 25.41
N ALA A 442 9.16 6.52 26.16
CA ALA A 442 8.63 6.73 27.50
C ALA A 442 7.91 8.08 27.66
N LEU A 443 6.80 8.08 28.40
CA LEU A 443 6.20 9.27 29.00
C LEU A 443 6.44 9.23 30.51
N TYR A 444 7.13 10.22 31.06
CA TYR A 444 7.50 10.24 32.48
C TYR A 444 7.19 11.59 33.09
N ILE A 445 7.03 11.63 34.42
CA ILE A 445 6.81 12.87 35.16
C ILE A 445 8.06 13.73 35.00
N ALA A 446 7.92 14.95 34.47
CA ALA A 446 9.07 15.77 34.09
C ALA A 446 10.04 16.07 35.25
N ALA A 447 9.54 16.02 36.50
CA ALA A 447 10.32 16.23 37.73
C ALA A 447 10.98 14.96 38.30
N GLN A 448 10.65 13.76 37.79
CA GLN A 448 11.15 12.48 38.33
C GLN A 448 11.51 11.51 37.18
N TRP A 449 12.80 11.40 36.87
CA TRP A 449 13.30 10.52 35.82
C TRP A 449 13.33 9.05 36.29
N GLY A 450 12.84 8.11 35.47
CA GLY A 450 12.97 6.67 35.72
C GLY A 450 12.04 6.07 36.79
N THR A 451 11.15 6.85 37.40
CA THR A 451 10.28 6.36 38.50
C THR A 451 8.85 6.05 38.08
N GLY A 452 8.43 6.50 36.90
CA GLY A 452 7.05 6.35 36.43
C GLY A 452 6.81 4.99 35.74
N PRO A 453 5.66 4.33 36.00
CA PRO A 453 5.27 3.10 35.29
C PRO A 453 4.75 3.39 33.85
N ASN A 454 4.60 4.66 33.48
CA ASN A 454 3.94 5.07 32.25
C ASN A 454 4.85 4.87 31.03
N ARG A 455 4.35 4.07 30.09
CA ARG A 455 4.95 3.88 28.77
C ARG A 455 4.20 4.77 27.78
N ALA A 456 4.90 5.42 26.85
CA ALA A 456 4.25 5.82 25.60
C ALA A 456 3.80 4.54 24.85
N PRO A 457 3.01 4.61 23.75
CA PRO A 457 2.84 3.47 22.86
C PRO A 457 4.23 2.87 22.57
N GLY A 458 4.47 1.69 23.14
CA GLY A 458 5.79 1.35 23.67
C GLY A 458 6.72 0.66 22.70
N GLU A 459 6.32 0.50 21.44
CA GLU A 459 7.15 -0.09 20.41
C GLU A 459 7.08 0.76 19.14
N LEU A 460 8.23 1.17 18.64
CA LEU A 460 8.40 1.82 17.35
C LEU A 460 8.70 0.75 16.31
N LYS A 461 7.74 0.54 15.41
CA LYS A 461 7.84 -0.46 14.36
C LYS A 461 7.65 0.20 13.01
N SER A 462 8.47 -0.22 12.05
CA SER A 462 8.24 0.12 10.65
C SER A 462 6.95 -0.50 10.15
N SER A 463 6.33 0.17 9.17
CA SER A 463 5.19 -0.36 8.42
C SER A 463 5.48 -1.72 7.78
N TRP A 464 6.72 -2.03 7.38
CA TRP A 464 7.06 -3.37 6.85
C TRP A 464 7.08 -4.49 7.91
N LYS A 465 6.90 -4.17 9.20
CA LYS A 465 6.66 -5.16 10.27
C LYS A 465 5.19 -5.25 10.69
N TRP A 466 4.34 -4.34 10.21
CA TRP A 466 2.96 -4.18 10.67
C TRP A 466 1.97 -4.20 9.51
N GLN A 467 0.91 -5.00 9.63
CA GLN A 467 -0.27 -4.91 8.76
C GLN A 467 -1.50 -4.61 9.62
N THR A 468 -2.41 -3.80 9.10
CA THR A 468 -3.64 -3.34 9.79
C THR A 468 -4.61 -4.46 10.14
N ASN A 469 -4.41 -5.66 9.60
CA ASN A 469 -5.15 -6.89 9.95
C ASN A 469 -4.56 -7.65 11.16
N PHE A 470 -3.63 -7.05 11.93
CA PHE A 470 -3.05 -7.60 13.16
C PHE A 470 -2.37 -8.98 13.04
N SER A 471 -1.93 -9.41 11.85
CA SER A 471 -1.06 -10.60 11.76
C SER A 471 -0.05 -10.55 10.61
N ASN A 472 1.24 -10.53 10.95
CA ASN A 472 2.20 -11.28 10.15
C ASN A 472 2.04 -12.73 10.58
N ARG A 473 1.42 -13.59 9.75
CA ARG A 473 1.33 -15.04 10.01
C ARG A 473 2.70 -15.75 9.97
N ASN A 474 3.79 -15.03 9.73
CA ASN A 474 5.15 -15.57 9.59
C ASN A 474 5.87 -15.88 10.92
N TYR A 475 5.15 -15.91 12.06
CA TYR A 475 5.72 -16.37 13.33
C TYR A 475 4.72 -17.26 14.07
N LEU A 476 4.55 -18.47 13.57
CA LEU A 476 4.28 -19.61 14.46
C LEU A 476 5.65 -20.13 14.92
N PRO A 477 5.94 -20.20 16.23
CA PRO A 477 6.91 -21.18 16.70
C PRO A 477 6.34 -22.59 16.43
N GLU A 478 7.23 -23.53 16.13
CA GLU A 478 6.93 -24.95 15.91
C GLU A 478 5.91 -25.55 16.89
#